data_AF-A0A1W9MJZ6-F1
#
_entry.id   AF-A0A1W9MJZ6-F1
#
_cell.length_a   1.000
_cell.length_b   1.000
_cell.length_c   1.000
_cell.angle_alpha   90.00
_cell.angle_beta   90.00
_cell.angle_gamma   90.00
#
_symmetry.space_group_name_H-M   'P 1'
#
loop_
_entity.id
_entity.type
_entity.pdbx_description
1 polymer ?
#
loop_
_entity_poly.entity_id
_entity_poly.type
_entity_poly.pdbx_seq_one_letter_code
_entity_poly.pdbx_strand_id
1 'polypeptide(L)'
;MATMKRPRLKAVEVLPDYRLRLTFADSSVYVVSLAQDFDAFPGLAPLRTPAVFATATIIPGEGWTVEWPECDIQIGADTLWLDAQAQNASDENTRFFAQWRVRNHMSLADAAKALGMTTRTVSAYGTGARPVPRYIALACKGWEAERQRGT
;
A
#
# COMPACT_ATOMS: atom_id res chain seq x y z
N MET A 1 -2.82 -13.83 -16.80
CA MET A 1 -2.03 -13.10 -15.78
C MET A 1 -2.12 -11.63 -16.11
N ALA A 2 -2.60 -10.78 -15.21
CA ALA A 2 -2.45 -9.34 -15.42
C ALA A 2 -0.97 -9.04 -15.27
N THR A 3 -0.29 -8.76 -16.38
CA THR A 3 1.09 -8.29 -16.38
C THR A 3 1.07 -6.93 -15.69
N MET A 4 1.23 -6.89 -14.36
CA MET A 4 1.44 -5.64 -13.66
C MET A 4 2.80 -5.12 -14.12
N LYS A 5 2.77 -4.24 -15.12
CA LYS A 5 3.91 -3.42 -15.49
C LYS A 5 4.28 -2.68 -14.20
N ARG A 6 5.50 -2.90 -13.69
CA ARG A 6 5.96 -2.31 -12.43
C ARG A 6 5.55 -0.82 -12.40
N PRO A 7 4.88 -0.36 -11.35
CA PRO A 7 4.42 1.02 -11.28
C PRO A 7 5.63 1.94 -11.37
N ARG A 8 5.52 2.97 -12.21
CA ARG A 8 6.55 3.98 -12.41
C ARG A 8 5.98 5.34 -12.07
N LEU A 9 6.70 6.12 -11.28
CA LEU A 9 6.36 7.49 -10.95
C LEU A 9 6.78 8.42 -12.09
N LYS A 10 5.87 9.32 -12.44
CA LYS A 10 6.11 10.45 -13.33
C LYS A 10 6.44 11.71 -12.53
N ALA A 11 5.85 11.87 -11.34
CA ALA A 11 6.10 13.00 -10.45
C ALA A 11 5.79 12.62 -8.99
N VAL A 12 6.47 13.31 -8.07
CA VAL A 12 6.15 13.33 -6.65
C VAL A 12 5.99 14.79 -6.21
N GLU A 13 5.00 15.06 -5.39
CA GLU A 13 4.77 16.35 -4.75
C GLU A 13 4.62 16.14 -3.25
N VAL A 14 5.37 16.89 -2.46
CA VAL A 14 5.30 16.84 -0.99
C VAL A 14 4.11 17.66 -0.52
N LEU A 15 3.30 17.06 0.35
CA LEU A 15 2.15 17.67 1.01
C LEU A 15 2.39 17.76 2.53
N PRO A 16 1.62 18.61 3.25
CA PRO A 16 1.65 18.63 4.72
C PRO A 16 1.32 17.28 5.36
N ASP A 17 1.70 17.12 6.62
CA ASP A 17 1.45 15.91 7.43
C ASP A 17 2.13 14.64 6.90
N TYR A 18 3.34 14.79 6.36
CA TYR A 18 4.16 13.69 5.82
C TYR A 18 3.47 12.90 4.71
N ARG A 19 2.77 13.63 3.83
CA ARG A 19 2.06 13.06 2.70
C ARG A 19 2.80 13.31 1.40
N LEU A 20 2.71 12.35 0.49
CA LEU A 20 3.19 12.45 -0.88
C LEU A 20 2.02 12.31 -1.84
N ARG A 21 1.91 13.23 -2.79
CA ARG A 21 1.06 13.08 -3.97
C ARG A 21 1.89 12.48 -5.08
N LEU A 22 1.55 11.24 -5.43
CA LEU A 22 2.25 10.42 -6.39
C LEU A 22 1.48 10.44 -7.72
N THR A 23 2.15 10.86 -8.79
CA THR A 23 1.60 10.75 -10.15
C THR A 23 2.33 9.62 -10.86
N PHE A 24 1.61 8.59 -11.29
CA PHE A 24 2.18 7.44 -11.99
C PHE A 24 2.20 7.66 -13.52
N ALA A 25 2.97 6.83 -14.22
CA ALA A 25 3.16 6.90 -15.66
C ALA A 25 1.87 6.66 -16.47
N ASP A 26 0.88 5.98 -15.88
CA ASP A 26 -0.46 5.80 -16.44
C ASP A 26 -1.39 7.00 -16.15
N SER A 27 -0.86 8.09 -15.60
CA SER A 27 -1.57 9.29 -15.16
C SER A 27 -2.49 9.10 -13.95
N SER A 28 -2.49 7.93 -13.30
CA SER A 28 -3.16 7.77 -12.02
C SER A 28 -2.45 8.60 -10.94
N VAL A 29 -3.23 9.15 -10.01
CA VAL A 29 -2.73 9.99 -8.93
C VAL A 29 -3.26 9.45 -7.61
N TYR A 30 -2.35 9.28 -6.65
CA TYR A 30 -2.71 8.85 -5.30
C TYR A 30 -1.99 9.70 -4.26
N VAL A 31 -2.57 9.79 -3.07
CA VAL A 31 -1.94 10.44 -1.91
C VAL A 31 -1.62 9.39 -0.86
N VAL A 32 -0.38 9.30 -0.43
CA VAL A 32 0.06 8.38 0.62
C VAL A 32 0.66 9.15 1.78
N SER A 33 0.31 8.79 3.02
CA SER A 33 0.95 9.28 4.24
C SER A 33 2.00 8.29 4.71
N LEU A 34 3.19 8.78 5.01
CA LEU A 34 4.30 7.99 5.59
C LEU A 34 4.36 8.10 7.12
N ALA A 35 3.44 8.85 7.74
CA ALA A 35 3.48 9.14 9.17
C ALA A 35 3.46 7.88 10.05
N GLN A 36 2.64 6.89 9.68
CA GLN A 36 2.53 5.61 10.40
C GLN A 36 3.77 4.72 10.22
N ASP A 37 4.50 4.90 9.11
CA ASP A 37 5.65 4.06 8.77
C ASP A 37 6.88 4.43 9.61
N PHE A 38 6.94 5.67 10.11
CA PHE A 38 8.02 6.13 10.98
C PHE A 38 8.09 5.38 12.31
N ASP A 39 6.96 4.87 12.81
CA ASP A 39 6.91 4.05 14.03
C ASP A 39 7.28 2.59 13.74
N ALA A 40 6.94 2.10 12.55
CA ALA A 40 7.21 0.73 12.12
C ALA A 40 8.67 0.52 11.66
N PHE A 41 9.30 1.54 11.08
CA PHE A 41 10.62 1.45 10.46
C PHE A 41 11.56 2.52 11.01
N PRO A 42 12.44 2.16 11.97
CA PRO A 42 13.42 3.09 12.57
C PRO A 42 14.35 3.76 11.55
N GLY A 43 14.62 3.10 10.41
CA GLY A 43 15.43 3.67 9.33
C GLY A 43 14.82 4.90 8.66
N LEU A 44 13.51 5.13 8.81
CA LEU A 44 12.82 6.32 8.30
C LEU A 44 12.79 7.48 9.30
N ALA A 45 13.39 7.32 10.49
CA ALA A 45 13.41 8.36 11.51
C ALA A 45 13.87 9.75 11.03
N PRO A 46 14.88 9.89 10.12
CA PRO A 46 15.28 11.20 9.61
C PRO A 46 14.14 11.96 8.89
N LEU A 47 13.23 11.22 8.25
CA LEU A 47 12.09 11.77 7.52
C LEU A 47 11.00 12.37 8.44
N ARG A 48 11.08 12.15 9.76
CA ARG A 48 10.23 12.85 10.73
C ARG A 48 10.51 14.35 10.80
N THR A 49 11.66 14.80 10.29
CA THR A 49 11.95 16.24 10.21
C THR A 49 11.26 16.80 8.96
N PRO A 50 10.30 17.74 9.06
CA PRO A 50 9.56 18.24 7.91
C PRO A 50 10.44 18.83 6.79
N ALA A 51 11.52 19.49 7.17
CA ALA A 51 12.48 20.05 6.21
C ALA A 51 13.19 18.97 5.39
N VAL A 52 13.54 17.83 6.03
CA VAL A 52 14.11 16.66 5.34
C VAL A 52 13.03 16.02 4.48
N PHE A 53 11.82 15.81 5.00
CA PHE A 53 10.73 15.21 4.23
C PHE A 53 10.43 16.00 2.94
N ALA A 54 10.52 17.32 3.00
CA ALA A 54 10.30 18.23 1.87
C ALA A 54 11.31 18.09 0.72
N THR A 55 12.45 17.42 0.93
CA THR A 55 13.45 17.19 -0.13
C THR A 55 13.14 15.95 -0.99
N ALA A 56 12.00 15.30 -0.77
CA ALA A 56 11.57 14.13 -1.55
C ALA A 56 11.62 14.42 -3.04
N THR A 57 12.34 13.56 -3.78
CA THR A 57 12.53 13.70 -5.23
C THR A 57 12.42 12.36 -5.93
N ILE A 58 12.32 12.38 -7.26
CA ILE A 58 12.43 11.19 -8.11
C ILE A 58 13.59 11.40 -9.07
N ILE A 59 14.33 10.34 -9.40
CA ILE A 59 15.34 10.43 -10.46
C ILE A 59 14.62 10.68 -11.80
N PRO A 60 14.96 11.78 -12.52
CA PRO A 60 14.32 12.10 -13.79
C PRO A 60 14.47 10.97 -14.81
N GLY A 61 13.37 10.52 -15.40
CA GLY A 61 13.36 9.47 -16.42
C GLY A 61 13.38 8.03 -15.89
N GLU A 62 13.57 7.84 -14.59
CA GLU A 62 13.56 6.51 -13.94
C GLU A 62 12.22 6.23 -13.25
N GLY A 63 11.86 7.02 -12.24
CA GLY A 63 10.58 6.91 -11.54
C GLY A 63 10.39 5.59 -10.78
N TRP A 64 11.47 4.91 -10.39
CA TRP A 64 11.43 3.65 -9.66
C TRP A 64 11.31 3.83 -8.15
N THR A 65 11.75 4.99 -7.65
CA THR A 65 11.91 5.31 -6.24
C THR A 65 11.54 6.76 -5.99
N VAL A 66 11.04 7.05 -4.80
CA VAL A 66 11.12 8.40 -4.20
C VAL A 66 12.33 8.39 -3.27
N GLU A 67 13.13 9.44 -3.34
CA GLU A 67 14.44 9.51 -2.70
C GLU A 67 14.58 10.76 -1.85
N TRP A 68 15.34 10.60 -0.76
CA TRP A 68 15.85 11.65 0.10
C TRP A 68 17.38 11.53 0.12
N PRO A 69 18.09 12.13 -0.86
CA PRO A 69 19.51 11.86 -1.09
C PRO A 69 20.41 12.18 0.11
N GLU A 70 20.11 13.26 0.84
CA GLU A 70 20.89 13.68 2.02
C GLU A 70 20.88 12.65 3.16
N CYS A 71 19.85 11.79 3.21
CA CYS A 71 19.70 10.78 4.25
C CYS A 71 19.98 9.36 3.74
N ASP A 72 20.33 9.18 2.47
CA ASP A 72 20.48 7.89 1.80
C ASP A 72 19.22 6.99 1.95
N ILE A 73 18.03 7.61 1.85
CA ILE A 73 16.74 6.92 1.94
C ILE A 73 16.07 6.88 0.58
N GLN A 74 15.61 5.68 0.19
CA GLN A 74 14.83 5.44 -1.01
C GLN A 74 13.65 4.52 -0.70
N ILE A 75 12.48 4.86 -1.23
CA ILE A 75 11.28 4.03 -1.13
C ILE A 75 10.80 3.69 -2.54
N GLY A 76 10.65 2.39 -2.81
CA GLY A 76 10.21 1.88 -4.11
C GLY A 76 8.81 2.35 -4.49
N ALA A 77 8.62 2.64 -5.78
CA ALA A 77 7.33 3.03 -6.36
C ALA A 77 6.27 1.94 -6.22
N ASP A 78 6.66 0.67 -6.11
CA ASP A 78 5.78 -0.47 -5.84
C ASP A 78 5.29 -0.50 -4.40
N THR A 79 6.16 -0.28 -3.41
CA THR A 79 5.77 -0.11 -2.01
C THR A 79 4.82 1.07 -1.87
N LEU A 80 5.20 2.23 -2.41
CA LEU A 80 4.38 3.44 -2.38
C LEU A 80 3.03 3.25 -3.08
N TRP A 81 2.98 2.50 -4.18
CA TRP A 81 1.73 2.18 -4.87
C TRP A 81 0.83 1.28 -4.01
N LEU A 82 1.38 0.26 -3.36
CA LEU A 82 0.63 -0.63 -2.46
C LEU A 82 0.09 0.14 -1.26
N ASP A 83 0.90 0.99 -0.63
CA ASP A 83 0.50 1.81 0.50
C ASP A 83 -0.56 2.83 0.09
N ALA A 84 -0.38 3.48 -1.05
CA ALA A 84 -1.36 4.41 -1.60
C ALA A 84 -2.69 3.72 -1.89
N GLN A 85 -2.69 2.51 -2.44
CA GLN A 85 -3.90 1.72 -2.67
C GLN A 85 -4.58 1.32 -1.36
N ALA A 86 -3.82 0.91 -0.34
CA ALA A 86 -4.35 0.60 0.97
C ALA A 86 -4.95 1.84 1.66
N GLN A 87 -4.30 2.99 1.52
CA GLN A 87 -4.73 4.25 2.14
C GLN A 87 -5.89 4.93 1.41
N ASN A 88 -5.95 4.83 0.08
CA ASN A 88 -7.01 5.42 -0.75
C ASN A 88 -8.14 4.45 -1.07
N ALA A 89 -8.15 3.26 -0.46
CA ALA A 89 -9.28 2.34 -0.53
C ALA A 89 -10.58 3.10 -0.25
N SER A 90 -11.45 3.15 -1.26
CA SER A 90 -12.66 3.99 -1.32
C SER A 90 -13.71 3.59 -0.29
N ASP A 91 -13.59 2.39 0.28
CA ASP A 91 -14.46 1.89 1.33
C ASP A 91 -13.65 1.16 2.42
N GLU A 92 -14.17 1.21 3.66
CA GLU A 92 -13.57 0.63 4.85
C GLU A 92 -13.28 -0.87 4.71
N ASN A 93 -14.10 -1.61 3.96
CA ASN A 93 -13.90 -3.05 3.80
C ASN A 93 -12.69 -3.35 2.91
N THR A 94 -12.46 -2.56 1.87
CA THR A 94 -11.29 -2.72 1.00
C THR A 94 -10.00 -2.46 1.76
N ARG A 95 -9.98 -1.41 2.60
CA ARG A 95 -8.87 -1.11 3.51
C ARG A 95 -8.64 -2.24 4.51
N PHE A 96 -9.70 -2.69 5.17
CA PHE A 96 -9.65 -3.77 6.14
C PHE A 96 -9.12 -5.06 5.51
N PHE A 97 -9.58 -5.40 4.30
CA PHE A 97 -9.14 -6.60 3.58
C PHE A 97 -7.65 -6.56 3.24
N ALA A 98 -7.14 -5.41 2.77
CA ALA A 98 -5.72 -5.23 2.50
C ALA A 98 -4.88 -5.42 3.77
N GLN A 99 -5.26 -4.76 4.87
CA GLN A 99 -4.58 -4.89 6.17
C GLN A 99 -4.65 -6.31 6.72
N TRP A 100 -5.80 -6.98 6.61
CA TRP A 100 -5.99 -8.37 7.01
C TRP A 100 -5.03 -9.32 6.29
N ARG A 101 -4.79 -9.13 4.98
CA ARG A 101 -3.84 -9.96 4.25
C ARG A 101 -2.39 -9.73 4.68
N VAL A 102 -2.01 -8.46 4.87
CA VAL A 102 -0.65 -8.09 5.30
C VAL A 102 -0.34 -8.65 6.68
N ARG A 103 -1.23 -8.41 7.67
CA ARG A 103 -1.00 -8.82 9.06
C ARG A 103 -1.03 -10.33 9.28
N ASN A 104 -1.64 -11.08 8.36
CA ASN A 104 -1.66 -12.55 8.37
C ASN A 104 -0.66 -13.16 7.37
N HIS A 105 0.22 -12.35 6.77
CA HIS A 105 1.25 -12.77 5.81
C HIS A 105 0.71 -13.62 4.64
N MET A 106 -0.47 -13.29 4.14
CA MET A 106 -1.15 -14.11 3.13
C MET A 106 -0.77 -13.75 1.70
N SER A 107 -0.34 -14.75 0.93
CA SER A 107 -0.33 -14.65 -0.53
C SER A 107 -1.76 -14.52 -1.09
N LEU A 108 -1.88 -14.18 -2.38
CA LEU A 108 -3.19 -14.20 -3.06
C LEU A 108 -3.84 -15.58 -3.02
N ALA A 109 -3.03 -16.65 -3.07
CA ALA A 109 -3.49 -18.02 -3.03
C ALA A 109 -3.98 -18.42 -1.62
N ASP A 110 -3.26 -18.01 -0.58
CA ASP A 110 -3.64 -18.31 0.81
C ASP A 110 -4.95 -17.61 1.19
N ALA A 111 -5.07 -16.33 0.84
CA ALA A 111 -6.30 -15.57 1.07
C ALA A 111 -7.50 -16.16 0.30
N ALA A 112 -7.27 -16.61 -0.94
CA ALA A 112 -8.29 -17.27 -1.75
C ALA A 112 -8.77 -18.58 -1.10
N LYS A 113 -7.83 -19.40 -0.62
CA LYS A 113 -8.11 -20.65 0.10
C LYS A 113 -8.85 -20.38 1.41
N ALA A 114 -8.41 -19.40 2.19
CA ALA A 114 -8.99 -19.05 3.48
C ALA A 114 -10.45 -18.61 3.38
N LEU A 115 -10.81 -17.90 2.31
CA LEU A 115 -12.14 -17.32 2.12
C LEU A 115 -13.01 -18.07 1.11
N GLY A 116 -12.53 -19.20 0.58
CA GLY A 116 -13.28 -20.02 -0.37
C GLY A 116 -13.60 -19.32 -1.70
N MET A 117 -12.67 -18.51 -2.22
CA MET A 117 -12.86 -17.75 -3.46
C MET A 117 -11.71 -17.94 -4.44
N THR A 118 -11.84 -17.39 -5.65
CA THR A 118 -10.78 -17.48 -6.66
C THR A 118 -9.66 -16.46 -6.40
N THR A 119 -8.42 -16.81 -6.74
CA THR A 119 -7.26 -15.90 -6.69
C THR A 119 -7.47 -14.63 -7.52
N ARG A 120 -8.21 -14.74 -8.64
CA ARG A 120 -8.63 -13.60 -9.46
C ARG A 120 -9.49 -12.60 -8.67
N THR A 121 -10.41 -13.10 -7.85
CA THR A 121 -11.31 -12.25 -7.05
C THR A 121 -10.53 -11.54 -5.94
N VAL A 122 -9.65 -12.26 -5.23
CA VAL A 122 -8.74 -11.68 -4.23
C VAL A 122 -7.86 -10.60 -4.86
N SER A 123 -7.33 -10.86 -6.06
CA SER A 123 -6.54 -9.87 -6.79
C SER A 123 -7.34 -8.63 -7.15
N ALA A 124 -8.58 -8.78 -7.64
CA ALA A 124 -9.44 -7.64 -7.99
C ALA A 124 -9.78 -6.76 -6.77
N TYR A 125 -9.94 -7.37 -5.59
CA TYR A 125 -10.08 -6.63 -4.33
C TYR A 125 -8.79 -5.91 -3.93
N GLY A 126 -7.65 -6.60 -4.01
CA GLY A 126 -6.36 -6.02 -3.63
C GLY A 126 -5.88 -4.88 -4.54
N THR A 127 -6.29 -4.86 -5.81
CA THR A 127 -5.97 -3.77 -6.74
C THR A 127 -7.01 -2.65 -6.76
N GLY A 128 -8.08 -2.74 -5.96
CA GLY A 128 -9.19 -1.78 -5.99
C GLY A 128 -10.04 -1.84 -7.26
N ALA A 129 -9.78 -2.77 -8.19
CA ALA A 129 -10.59 -2.96 -9.40
C ALA A 129 -12.02 -3.39 -9.09
N ARG A 130 -12.25 -3.96 -7.91
CA ARG A 130 -13.56 -4.25 -7.36
C ARG A 130 -13.58 -3.87 -5.88
N PRO A 131 -14.62 -3.16 -5.38
CA PRO A 131 -14.75 -2.91 -3.95
C PRO A 131 -14.99 -4.22 -3.20
N VAL A 132 -14.49 -4.30 -1.96
CA VAL A 132 -14.69 -5.47 -1.10
C VAL A 132 -16.09 -5.43 -0.50
N PRO A 133 -16.94 -6.43 -0.74
CA PRO A 133 -18.25 -6.50 -0.10
C PRO A 133 -18.16 -6.66 1.41
N ARG A 134 -19.12 -6.10 2.16
CA ARG A 134 -19.20 -6.22 3.63
C ARG A 134 -19.08 -7.67 4.13
N TYR A 135 -19.71 -8.63 3.43
CA TYR A 135 -19.67 -10.03 3.85
C TYR A 135 -18.27 -10.66 3.73
N ILE A 136 -17.39 -10.12 2.86
CA ILE A 136 -15.99 -10.55 2.78
C ILE A 136 -15.21 -10.03 3.98
N ALA A 137 -15.39 -8.76 4.36
CA ALA A 137 -14.76 -8.24 5.56
C ALA A 137 -15.21 -8.99 6.83
N LEU A 138 -16.49 -9.37 6.92
CA LEU A 138 -16.99 -10.24 7.99
C LEU A 138 -16.35 -11.63 7.96
N ALA A 139 -16.18 -12.23 6.78
CA ALA A 139 -15.51 -13.53 6.65
C ALA A 139 -14.04 -13.47 7.11
N CYS A 140 -13.31 -12.40 6.78
CA CYS A 140 -11.95 -12.16 7.27
C CYS A 140 -11.89 -12.08 8.80
N LYS A 141 -12.82 -11.35 9.44
CA LYS A 141 -12.92 -11.28 10.91
C LYS A 141 -13.25 -12.65 11.52
N GLY A 142 -14.18 -13.39 10.91
CA GLY A 142 -14.55 -14.74 11.34
C GLY A 142 -13.37 -15.71 11.28
N TRP A 143 -12.61 -15.69 10.18
CA TRP A 143 -11.43 -16.54 9.99
C TRP A 143 -10.37 -16.34 11.09
N GLU A 144 -10.15 -15.11 11.53
CA GLU A 144 -9.21 -14.83 12.63
C GLU A 144 -9.75 -15.26 13.98
N ALA A 145 -11.04 -15.04 14.22
CA ALA A 145 -11.70 -15.45 15.45
C ALA A 145 -11.67 -16.98 15.62
N GLU A 146 -11.82 -17.75 14.54
CA GLU A 146 -11.68 -19.21 14.57
C GLU A 146 -10.27 -19.66 14.96
N ARG A 147 -9.24 -18.97 14.48
CA ARG A 147 -7.84 -19.28 14.84
C ARG A 147 -7.50 -18.92 16.28
N GLN A 148 -8.03 -17.82 16.78
CA GLN A 148 -7.86 -17.43 18.20
C GLN A 148 -8.54 -18.41 19.16
N ARG A 149 -9.62 -19.08 18.74
CA ARG A 149 -10.32 -20.10 19.53
C ARG A 149 -9.68 -21.49 19.46
N GLY A 150 -8.87 -21.74 18.45
CA GLY A 150 -8.14 -23.01 18.25
C GLY A 150 -6.78 -23.06 18.95
N THR A 151 -6.45 -22.05 19.76
CA THR A 151 -5.26 -21.98 20.63
C THR A 151 -5.71 -22.06 22.08
#